data_AF-A0A974NTV1-F1
#
_entry.id   AF-A0A974NTV1-F1
#
_cell.length_a   1.000
_cell.length_b   1.000
_cell.length_c   1.000
_cell.angle_alpha   90.00
_cell.angle_beta   90.00
_cell.angle_gamma   90.00
#
_symmetry.space_group_name_H-M   'P 1'
#
loop_
_entity.id
_entity.type
_entity.pdbx_description
1 polymer ?
#
loop_
_entity_poly.entity_id
_entity_poly.type
_entity_poly.pdbx_seq_one_letter_code
_entity_poly.pdbx_strand_id
1 'polypeptide(L)'
;MRKILLAGVVSACFATNAQAADLVSAAVTGPSGTVWNTTVDDFYTLFMQRPLNNLLNETDNFAPSPTTLGQNDYAINGEGFPVGTQDNSDGFYTLTLTFGDGAVITGDYVGSTFTAGSSTTVGNTTYAMTGFGWDRSPANNVGRYSLVTAGSDENDYTGQFSFSQQVAAVPESATWGMMILGFGMIGGAARRRRHVARLSYS
;
A
#
# COMPACT_ATOMS: atom_id res chain seq x y z
N MET A 1 -22.55 17.49 57.85
CA MET A 1 -21.42 17.69 56.91
C MET A 1 -21.41 16.50 55.94
N ARG A 2 -21.89 16.66 54.70
CA ARG A 2 -21.90 15.58 53.68
C ARG A 2 -20.75 15.83 52.70
N LYS A 3 -19.77 14.92 52.66
CA LYS A 3 -18.66 14.95 51.70
C LYS A 3 -19.11 14.20 50.44
N ILE A 4 -19.22 14.91 49.32
CA ILE A 4 -19.46 14.32 48.00
C ILE A 4 -18.08 14.08 47.39
N LEU A 5 -17.70 12.83 47.23
CA LEU A 5 -16.49 12.41 46.50
C LEU A 5 -16.85 12.32 45.01
N LEU A 6 -16.30 13.22 44.19
CA LEU A 6 -16.32 13.10 42.73
C LEU A 6 -15.17 12.17 42.31
N ALA A 7 -15.48 11.00 41.78
CA ALA A 7 -14.51 10.14 41.12
C ALA A 7 -14.33 10.62 39.66
N GLY A 8 -13.16 11.20 39.36
CA GLY A 8 -12.77 11.54 38.00
C GLY A 8 -12.40 10.27 37.23
N VAL A 9 -13.20 9.91 36.24
CA VAL A 9 -12.86 8.85 35.28
C VAL A 9 -11.86 9.44 34.28
N VAL A 10 -10.59 9.05 34.39
CA VAL A 10 -9.59 9.30 33.36
C VAL A 10 -9.80 8.24 32.27
N SER A 11 -10.41 8.65 31.16
CA SER A 11 -10.52 7.81 29.98
C SER A 11 -9.21 7.91 29.19
N ALA A 12 -8.37 6.88 29.28
CA ALA A 12 -7.17 6.77 28.45
C ALA A 12 -7.59 6.26 27.07
N CYS A 13 -7.70 7.15 26.08
CA CYS A 13 -7.84 6.75 24.69
C CYS A 13 -6.46 6.31 24.18
N PHE A 14 -6.26 5.00 24.03
CA PHE A 14 -5.11 4.47 23.30
C PHE A 14 -5.33 4.70 21.81
N ALA A 15 -4.55 5.59 21.19
CA ALA A 15 -4.45 5.66 19.75
C ALA A 15 -3.58 4.47 19.31
N THR A 16 -4.19 3.45 18.71
CA THR A 16 -3.43 2.44 17.97
C THR A 16 -2.96 3.09 16.68
N ASN A 17 -1.65 3.27 16.51
CA ASN A 17 -1.11 3.66 15.21
C ASN A 17 -1.50 2.57 14.20
N ALA A 18 -2.21 2.94 13.13
CA ALA A 18 -2.46 2.02 12.03
C ALA A 18 -1.11 1.67 11.41
N GLN A 19 -0.64 0.44 11.62
CA GLN A 19 0.58 -0.04 11.00
C GLN A 19 0.29 -0.35 9.52
N ALA A 20 1.25 -0.02 8.66
CA ALA A 20 1.19 -0.31 7.24
C ALA A 20 0.97 -1.81 6.99
N ALA A 21 -0.02 -2.18 6.17
CA ALA A 21 -0.28 -3.58 5.86
C ALA A 21 0.75 -4.14 4.88
N ASP A 22 1.16 -5.38 5.09
CA ASP A 22 2.12 -6.08 4.23
C ASP A 22 1.51 -6.32 2.83
N LEU A 23 2.36 -6.31 1.80
CA LEU A 23 2.00 -6.84 0.49
C LEU A 23 1.94 -8.37 0.59
N VAL A 24 0.80 -8.97 0.27
CA VAL A 24 0.55 -10.41 0.47
C VAL A 24 0.57 -11.20 -0.83
N SER A 25 0.16 -10.59 -1.94
CA SER A 25 0.28 -11.25 -3.24
C SER A 25 0.32 -10.25 -4.39
N ALA A 26 0.83 -10.71 -5.52
CA ALA A 26 0.80 -10.00 -6.79
C ALA A 26 0.47 -10.96 -7.94
N ALA A 27 -0.18 -10.43 -8.97
CA ALA A 27 -0.42 -11.16 -10.21
C ALA A 27 -0.33 -10.22 -11.42
N VAL A 28 0.34 -10.65 -12.48
CA VAL A 28 0.35 -10.00 -13.79
C VAL A 28 -0.50 -10.83 -14.73
N THR A 29 -1.53 -10.23 -15.32
CA THR A 29 -2.49 -10.91 -16.19
C THR A 29 -2.52 -10.29 -17.57
N GLY A 30 -2.71 -11.13 -18.59
CA GLY A 30 -2.89 -10.74 -19.98
C GLY A 30 -4.25 -11.19 -20.54
N PRO A 31 -4.80 -10.50 -21.55
CA PRO A 31 -6.10 -10.81 -22.15
C PRO A 31 -6.17 -12.20 -22.82
N SER A 32 -5.04 -12.79 -23.22
CA SER A 32 -4.98 -14.17 -23.72
C SER A 32 -5.17 -15.24 -22.65
N GLY A 33 -5.22 -14.86 -21.37
CA GLY A 33 -5.32 -15.76 -20.23
C GLY A 33 -3.98 -16.12 -19.59
N THR A 34 -2.87 -15.48 -20.00
CA THR A 34 -1.60 -15.60 -19.27
C THR A 34 -1.70 -14.96 -17.89
N VAL A 35 -1.20 -15.65 -16.88
CA VAL A 35 -1.19 -15.18 -15.50
C VAL A 35 0.16 -15.52 -14.91
N TRP A 36 0.96 -14.53 -14.53
CA TRP A 36 2.08 -14.73 -13.61
C TRP A 36 1.65 -14.35 -12.21
N ASN A 37 1.89 -15.17 -11.20
CA ASN A 37 1.44 -14.84 -9.84
C ASN A 37 2.37 -15.34 -8.74
N THR A 38 2.13 -14.87 -7.52
CA THR A 38 2.94 -15.20 -6.34
C THR A 38 2.31 -16.30 -5.47
N THR A 39 1.26 -16.96 -5.96
CA THR A 39 0.53 -17.99 -5.22
C THR A 39 0.95 -19.36 -5.72
N VAL A 40 1.31 -20.25 -4.79
CA VAL A 40 1.77 -21.62 -5.10
C VAL A 40 0.84 -22.30 -6.10
N ASP A 41 1.31 -22.45 -7.33
CA ASP A 41 0.64 -23.19 -8.38
C ASP A 41 1.64 -23.89 -9.32
N ASP A 42 1.12 -24.51 -10.38
CA ASP A 42 1.93 -25.30 -11.31
C ASP A 42 2.41 -24.49 -12.53
N PHE A 43 2.08 -23.19 -12.65
CA PHE A 43 2.34 -22.42 -13.87
C PHE A 43 2.56 -20.91 -13.65
N TYR A 44 3.67 -20.39 -14.19
CA TYR A 44 3.98 -18.97 -14.33
C TYR A 44 4.15 -18.26 -12.98
N THR A 45 5.21 -18.61 -12.27
CA THR A 45 5.63 -17.89 -11.06
C THR A 45 6.04 -16.44 -11.36
N LEU A 46 5.46 -15.49 -10.60
CA LEU A 46 5.84 -14.08 -10.54
C LEU A 46 6.82 -13.86 -9.39
N PHE A 47 8.09 -13.77 -9.71
CA PHE A 47 9.17 -13.50 -8.79
C PHE A 47 9.24 -12.02 -8.41
N MET A 48 9.37 -11.72 -7.11
CA MET A 48 9.47 -10.35 -6.60
C MET A 48 10.71 -10.14 -5.74
N GLN A 49 11.30 -8.96 -5.81
CA GLN A 49 12.53 -8.63 -5.07
C GLN A 49 12.41 -7.30 -4.34
N ARG A 50 12.68 -7.33 -3.03
CA ARG A 50 12.86 -6.15 -2.16
C ARG A 50 13.55 -6.54 -0.84
N PRO A 51 14.68 -5.90 -0.44
CA PRO A 51 15.49 -4.97 -1.22
C PRO A 51 16.09 -5.63 -2.47
N LEU A 52 16.68 -4.84 -3.37
CA LEU A 52 17.30 -5.35 -4.61
C LEU A 52 18.29 -6.50 -4.30
N ASN A 53 18.28 -7.53 -5.14
CA ASN A 53 19.05 -8.79 -4.99
C ASN A 53 18.56 -9.74 -3.88
N ASN A 54 17.41 -9.48 -3.25
CA ASN A 54 16.79 -10.42 -2.33
C ASN A 54 15.45 -10.92 -2.90
N LEU A 55 15.41 -12.18 -3.32
CA LEU A 55 14.23 -12.81 -3.91
C LEU A 55 13.24 -13.22 -2.82
N LEU A 56 11.99 -12.80 -2.95
CA LEU A 56 10.94 -12.97 -1.94
C LEU A 56 10.10 -14.25 -2.12
N ASN A 57 10.36 -15.03 -3.16
CA ASN A 57 9.61 -16.24 -3.50
C ASN A 57 10.43 -17.23 -4.34
N GLU A 58 11.58 -17.68 -3.81
CA GLU A 58 12.55 -18.55 -4.50
C GLU A 58 11.99 -19.94 -4.92
N THR A 59 10.77 -20.30 -4.52
CA THR A 59 10.10 -21.57 -4.85
C THR A 59 8.58 -21.38 -4.98
N ASP A 60 8.16 -20.28 -5.60
CA ASP A 60 6.74 -19.90 -5.72
C ASP A 60 6.01 -19.73 -4.36
N ASN A 61 6.78 -19.53 -3.29
CA ASN A 61 6.28 -19.38 -1.94
C ASN A 61 6.56 -17.96 -1.47
N PHE A 62 5.70 -17.03 -1.88
CA PHE A 62 5.84 -15.63 -1.49
C PHE A 62 5.47 -15.40 -0.03
N ALA A 63 6.44 -14.91 0.73
CA ALA A 63 6.20 -14.44 2.09
C ALA A 63 5.69 -13.00 2.06
N PRO A 64 4.67 -12.63 2.86
CA PRO A 64 4.21 -11.26 2.97
C PRO A 64 5.37 -10.28 3.18
N SER A 65 5.40 -9.24 2.36
CA SER A 65 6.48 -8.26 2.33
C SER A 65 6.05 -6.98 3.05
N PRO A 66 6.74 -6.56 4.11
CA PRO A 66 6.41 -5.32 4.81
C PRO A 66 6.44 -4.10 3.90
N THR A 67 5.44 -3.25 4.04
CA THR A 67 5.34 -1.98 3.31
C THR A 67 5.78 -0.80 4.17
N THR A 68 6.13 0.30 3.51
CA THR A 68 6.58 1.54 4.15
C THR A 68 5.73 2.71 3.70
N LEU A 69 5.50 3.68 4.58
CA LEU A 69 4.91 4.97 4.20
C LEU A 69 5.77 5.64 3.12
N GLY A 70 5.11 6.28 2.16
CA GLY A 70 5.73 6.83 0.97
C GLY A 70 5.85 5.80 -0.15
N GLN A 71 6.95 5.86 -0.90
CA GLN A 71 7.15 5.04 -2.09
C GLN A 71 7.63 3.63 -1.72
N ASN A 72 7.07 2.62 -2.38
CA ASN A 72 7.49 1.23 -2.31
C ASN A 72 7.83 0.76 -3.71
N ASP A 73 9.07 0.31 -3.92
CA ASP A 73 9.58 -0.11 -5.22
C ASP A 73 9.99 -1.58 -5.17
N TYR A 74 9.57 -2.35 -6.18
CA TYR A 74 9.85 -3.76 -6.33
C TYR A 74 10.38 -4.04 -7.74
N ALA A 75 11.39 -4.90 -7.83
CA ALA A 75 11.72 -5.55 -9.09
C ALA A 75 10.92 -6.84 -9.21
N ILE A 76 10.48 -7.15 -10.42
CA ILE A 76 9.70 -8.36 -10.72
C ILE A 76 10.28 -9.11 -11.91
N ASN A 77 10.13 -10.43 -11.87
CA ASN A 77 10.46 -11.30 -12.99
C ASN A 77 9.34 -12.35 -13.13
N GLY A 78 9.01 -12.72 -14.36
CA GLY A 78 8.09 -13.82 -14.64
C GLY A 78 8.84 -14.92 -15.34
N GLU A 79 8.69 -16.16 -14.90
CA GLU A 79 9.29 -17.28 -15.64
C GLU A 79 8.78 -17.36 -17.08
N GLY A 80 9.66 -17.87 -17.96
CA GLY A 80 9.49 -17.88 -19.40
C GLY A 80 8.16 -18.45 -19.93
N PHE A 81 7.78 -17.92 -21.09
CA PHE A 81 6.60 -18.28 -21.87
C PHE A 81 6.98 -19.30 -22.97
N PRO A 82 6.06 -20.14 -23.51
CA PRO A 82 6.39 -21.38 -24.22
C PRO A 82 7.50 -21.27 -25.28
N VAL A 83 8.32 -22.34 -25.37
CA VAL A 83 9.51 -22.43 -26.23
C VAL A 83 9.27 -21.88 -27.64
N GLY A 84 10.20 -21.04 -28.10
CA GLY A 84 10.22 -20.54 -29.48
C GLY A 84 9.38 -19.29 -29.72
N THR A 85 8.83 -18.69 -28.67
CA THR A 85 8.15 -17.39 -28.72
C THR A 85 9.15 -16.29 -28.33
N GLN A 86 9.29 -15.26 -29.16
CA GLN A 86 10.16 -14.10 -28.86
C GLN A 86 9.38 -12.86 -28.45
N ASP A 87 8.11 -12.79 -28.84
CA ASP A 87 7.24 -11.67 -28.49
C ASP A 87 6.68 -11.82 -27.07
N ASN A 88 6.23 -10.70 -26.52
CA ASN A 88 5.32 -10.69 -25.38
C ASN A 88 4.09 -11.56 -25.68
N SER A 89 3.59 -12.27 -24.68
CA SER A 89 2.38 -13.08 -24.77
C SER A 89 1.17 -12.24 -25.14
N ASP A 90 1.17 -10.97 -24.73
CA ASP A 90 0.08 -10.03 -24.90
C ASP A 90 0.60 -8.63 -25.19
N GLY A 91 -0.22 -7.82 -25.87
CA GLY A 91 0.05 -6.38 -26.06
C GLY A 91 -0.33 -5.52 -24.86
N PHE A 92 -0.94 -6.12 -23.84
CA PHE A 92 -1.48 -5.46 -22.65
C PHE A 92 -1.37 -6.36 -21.44
N TYR A 93 -0.94 -5.79 -20.31
CA TYR A 93 -0.86 -6.47 -19.03
C TYR A 93 -1.47 -5.63 -17.91
N THR A 94 -2.13 -6.31 -16.97
CA THR A 94 -2.58 -5.71 -15.72
C THR A 94 -1.88 -6.38 -14.55
N LEU A 95 -1.12 -5.60 -13.78
CA LEU A 95 -0.63 -5.97 -12.46
C LEU A 95 -1.75 -5.76 -11.44
N THR A 96 -1.97 -6.73 -10.56
CA THR A 96 -2.85 -6.65 -9.40
C THR A 96 -2.03 -6.90 -8.15
N LEU A 97 -2.15 -6.02 -7.16
CA LEU A 97 -1.51 -6.14 -5.84
C LEU A 97 -2.57 -6.31 -4.76
N THR A 98 -2.35 -7.25 -3.84
CA THR A 98 -3.24 -7.48 -2.69
C THR A 98 -2.48 -7.30 -1.38
N PHE A 99 -3.04 -6.51 -0.47
CA PHE A 99 -2.45 -6.21 0.83
C PHE A 99 -3.14 -6.96 1.97
N GLY A 100 -2.44 -7.11 3.09
CA GLY A 100 -2.93 -7.85 4.26
C GLY A 100 -4.13 -7.23 4.96
N ASP A 101 -4.43 -5.95 4.71
CA ASP A 101 -5.64 -5.26 5.18
C ASP A 101 -6.83 -5.37 4.20
N GLY A 102 -6.64 -6.10 3.10
CA GLY A 102 -7.65 -6.30 2.06
C GLY A 102 -7.67 -5.23 0.98
N ALA A 103 -6.76 -4.24 1.00
CA ALA A 103 -6.63 -3.31 -0.11
C ALA A 103 -6.21 -4.06 -1.38
N VAL A 104 -6.78 -3.65 -2.51
CA VAL A 104 -6.40 -4.13 -3.86
C VAL A 104 -6.19 -2.91 -4.74
N ILE A 105 -5.06 -2.89 -5.45
CA ILE A 105 -4.75 -1.89 -6.48
C ILE A 105 -4.24 -2.59 -7.73
N THR A 106 -4.33 -1.88 -8.85
CA THR A 106 -4.01 -2.38 -10.18
C THR A 106 -3.18 -1.38 -10.97
N GLY A 107 -2.41 -1.87 -11.91
CA GLY A 107 -1.59 -1.08 -12.84
C GLY A 107 -1.61 -1.68 -14.23
N ASP A 108 -1.79 -0.84 -15.24
CA ASP A 108 -2.00 -1.21 -16.63
C ASP A 108 -0.79 -0.84 -17.48
N TYR A 109 -0.31 -1.80 -18.27
CA TYR A 109 0.87 -1.69 -19.10
C TYR A 109 0.54 -2.05 -20.56
N VAL A 110 0.73 -1.11 -21.48
CA VAL A 110 0.44 -1.26 -22.91
C VAL A 110 1.68 -0.87 -23.70
N GLY A 111 2.15 -1.75 -24.60
CA GLY A 111 3.20 -1.40 -25.57
C GLY A 111 4.42 -0.73 -24.93
N SER A 112 4.92 -1.33 -23.86
CA SER A 112 6.05 -0.86 -23.05
C SER A 112 5.82 0.44 -22.25
N THR A 113 4.56 0.84 -22.04
CA THR A 113 4.20 2.07 -21.31
C THR A 113 3.21 1.79 -20.18
N PHE A 114 3.48 2.34 -19.00
CA PHE A 114 2.50 2.42 -17.91
C PHE A 114 1.39 3.40 -18.27
N THR A 115 0.15 2.93 -18.37
CA THR A 115 -0.96 3.71 -18.92
C THR A 115 -1.99 4.11 -17.87
N ALA A 116 -2.22 3.29 -16.85
CA ALA A 116 -3.16 3.60 -15.78
C ALA A 116 -2.77 2.90 -14.48
N GLY A 117 -3.10 3.53 -13.35
CA GLY A 117 -2.98 2.94 -12.01
C GLY A 117 -4.24 3.25 -11.20
N SER A 118 -4.66 2.31 -10.37
CA SER A 118 -5.75 2.52 -9.42
C SER A 118 -5.23 2.88 -8.03
N SER A 119 -6.14 3.42 -7.21
CA SER A 119 -5.89 3.71 -5.80
C SER A 119 -7.06 3.25 -4.94
N THR A 120 -6.74 2.80 -3.74
CA THR A 120 -7.70 2.28 -2.76
C THR A 120 -7.32 2.79 -1.37
N THR A 121 -8.31 3.20 -0.58
CA THR A 121 -8.13 3.61 0.80
C THR A 121 -8.76 2.59 1.75
N VAL A 122 -7.97 2.07 2.68
CA VAL A 122 -8.44 1.20 3.78
C VAL A 122 -8.14 1.90 5.10
N GLY A 123 -9.19 2.17 5.88
CA GLY A 123 -9.08 3.02 7.06
C GLY A 123 -8.57 4.42 6.68
N ASN A 124 -7.40 4.79 7.22
CA ASN A 124 -6.75 6.08 6.93
C ASN A 124 -5.59 5.94 5.95
N THR A 125 -5.34 4.74 5.42
CA THR A 125 -4.20 4.45 4.55
C THR A 125 -4.67 4.36 3.11
N THR A 126 -4.10 5.18 2.23
CA THR A 126 -4.30 5.14 0.78
C THR A 126 -3.12 4.46 0.13
N TYR A 127 -3.41 3.45 -0.68
CA TYR A 127 -2.49 2.78 -1.59
C TYR A 127 -2.76 3.29 -2.99
N ALA A 128 -1.73 3.69 -3.74
CA ALA A 128 -1.89 4.15 -5.11
C ALA A 128 -0.77 3.61 -6.00
N MET A 129 -1.14 2.94 -7.09
CA MET A 129 -0.18 2.48 -8.09
C MET A 129 0.47 3.69 -8.77
N THR A 130 1.80 3.71 -8.82
CA THR A 130 2.57 4.82 -9.39
C THR A 130 3.41 4.43 -10.61
N GLY A 131 3.67 3.14 -10.79
CA GLY A 131 4.39 2.64 -11.95
C GLY A 131 4.31 1.13 -12.07
N PHE A 132 4.36 0.64 -13.30
CA PHE A 132 4.43 -0.77 -13.62
C PHE A 132 5.10 -0.92 -14.99
N GLY A 133 6.06 -1.83 -15.08
CA GLY A 133 6.72 -2.25 -16.30
C GLY A 133 6.78 -3.77 -16.37
N TRP A 134 6.57 -4.31 -17.56
CA TRP A 134 6.52 -5.75 -17.80
C TRP A 134 6.82 -6.06 -19.26
N ASP A 135 8.09 -6.31 -19.54
CA ASP A 135 8.54 -6.68 -20.87
C ASP A 135 9.28 -8.02 -20.82
N ARG A 136 9.07 -8.82 -21.85
CA ARG A 136 9.93 -9.96 -22.12
C ARG A 136 11.32 -9.49 -22.53
N SER A 137 12.33 -10.09 -21.94
CA SER A 137 13.74 -9.81 -22.21
C SER A 137 14.46 -11.11 -22.52
N PRO A 138 15.52 -11.10 -23.37
CA PRO A 138 16.37 -12.26 -23.58
C PRO A 138 17.31 -12.48 -22.39
N ALA A 139 16.74 -12.80 -21.22
CA ALA A 139 17.44 -13.01 -19.98
C ALA A 139 16.77 -14.14 -19.17
N ASN A 140 17.57 -15.08 -18.67
CA ASN A 140 17.13 -16.16 -17.80
C ASN A 140 17.47 -15.80 -16.34
N ASN A 141 16.63 -14.96 -15.74
CA ASN A 141 16.82 -14.46 -14.39
C ASN A 141 16.34 -15.47 -13.34
N VAL A 142 15.29 -16.23 -13.66
CA VAL A 142 14.58 -17.05 -12.68
C VAL A 142 14.54 -18.54 -13.00
N GLY A 143 15.11 -18.99 -14.11
CA GLY A 143 15.11 -20.41 -14.50
C GLY A 143 15.81 -21.36 -13.51
N ARG A 144 16.65 -20.86 -12.59
CA ARG A 144 17.19 -21.68 -11.48
C ARG A 144 16.15 -22.00 -10.39
N TYR A 145 15.08 -21.20 -10.33
CA TYR A 145 14.01 -21.24 -9.33
C TYR A 145 12.70 -21.77 -9.91
N SER A 146 12.56 -21.77 -11.24
CA SER A 146 11.38 -22.31 -11.93
C SER A 146 11.23 -23.82 -11.65
N LEU A 147 10.07 -24.20 -11.11
CA LEU A 147 9.71 -25.59 -10.83
C LEU A 147 9.22 -26.32 -12.10
N VAL A 148 8.99 -25.58 -13.18
CA VAL A 148 8.37 -26.07 -14.41
C VAL A 148 9.43 -26.51 -15.42
N THR A 149 9.47 -27.80 -15.74
CA THR A 149 10.31 -28.39 -16.80
C THR A 149 9.73 -28.20 -18.22
N ALA A 150 8.53 -27.62 -18.37
CA ALA A 150 7.89 -27.45 -19.67
C ALA A 150 8.04 -26.01 -20.17
N GLY A 151 9.02 -25.75 -21.05
CA GLY A 151 9.03 -24.49 -21.78
C GLY A 151 10.33 -23.72 -21.93
N SER A 152 11.49 -24.29 -21.55
CA SER A 152 12.80 -23.64 -21.36
C SER A 152 13.29 -22.76 -22.51
N ASP A 153 12.66 -21.61 -22.69
CA ASP A 153 13.22 -20.48 -23.39
C ASP A 153 14.01 -19.65 -22.37
N GLU A 154 15.15 -19.13 -22.77
CA GLU A 154 16.02 -18.32 -21.91
C GLU A 154 15.49 -16.90 -21.71
N ASN A 155 14.25 -16.63 -22.14
CA ASN A 155 13.65 -15.31 -22.19
C ASN A 155 12.56 -15.18 -21.11
N ASP A 156 12.91 -14.61 -19.96
CA ASP A 156 11.97 -14.30 -18.89
C ASP A 156 11.31 -12.92 -19.09
N TYR A 157 10.19 -12.71 -18.40
CA TYR A 157 9.65 -11.37 -18.20
C TYR A 157 10.42 -10.65 -17.11
N THR A 158 10.65 -9.37 -17.33
CA THR A 158 11.37 -8.51 -16.40
C THR A 158 10.66 -7.18 -16.27
N GLY A 159 10.70 -6.62 -15.08
CA GLY A 159 9.94 -5.42 -14.82
C GLY A 159 10.21 -4.82 -13.46
N GLN A 160 9.53 -3.70 -13.23
CA GLN A 160 9.47 -3.04 -11.95
C GLN A 160 8.05 -2.57 -11.72
N PHE A 161 7.62 -2.55 -10.47
CA PHE A 161 6.43 -1.81 -10.10
C PHE A 161 6.70 -0.95 -8.88
N SER A 162 5.88 0.08 -8.76
CA SER A 162 5.92 0.96 -7.63
C SER A 162 4.53 1.41 -7.22
N PHE A 163 4.34 1.54 -5.92
CA PHE A 163 3.12 2.10 -5.34
C PHE A 163 3.48 3.01 -4.18
N SER A 164 2.64 4.02 -3.97
CA SER A 164 2.73 4.90 -2.83
C SER A 164 1.74 4.48 -1.75
N GLN A 165 2.16 4.63 -0.50
CA GLN A 165 1.33 4.46 0.67
C GLN A 165 1.29 5.77 1.45
N GLN A 166 0.11 6.31 1.67
CA GLN A 166 -0.08 7.58 2.36
C GLN A 166 -1.09 7.42 3.48
N VAL A 167 -0.81 7.97 4.66
CA VAL A 167 -1.78 8.03 5.75
C VAL A 167 -2.39 9.42 5.79
N ALA A 168 -3.72 9.50 5.74
CA ALA A 168 -4.45 10.74 5.89
C ALA A 168 -4.15 11.34 7.28
N ALA A 169 -3.61 12.56 7.30
CA ALA A 169 -3.41 13.32 8.52
C ALA A 169 -4.79 13.78 9.02
N VAL A 170 -5.43 12.97 9.86
CA VAL A 170 -6.61 13.40 10.61
C VAL A 170 -6.12 14.28 11.76
N PRO A 171 -6.58 15.53 11.91
CA PRO A 171 -6.26 16.33 13.08
C PRO A 171 -6.70 15.55 14.31
N GLU A 172 -5.74 15.23 15.18
CA GLU A 172 -5.97 14.37 16.33
C GLU A 172 -7.13 14.93 17.17
N SER A 173 -7.88 14.07 17.88
CA SER A 173 -8.89 14.53 18.84
C SER A 173 -8.31 15.51 19.87
N ALA A 174 -7.01 15.39 20.17
CA ALA A 174 -6.25 16.34 20.95
C ALA A 174 -6.15 17.73 20.29
N THR A 175 -5.99 17.81 18.96
CA THR A 175 -6.01 19.07 18.20
C THR A 175 -7.38 19.74 18.30
N TRP A 176 -8.47 18.98 18.11
CA TRP A 176 -9.84 19.49 18.30
C TRP A 176 -10.07 19.94 19.74
N GLY A 177 -9.58 19.15 20.71
CA GLY A 177 -9.63 19.49 22.13
C GLY A 177 -8.90 20.80 22.44
N MET A 178 -7.68 20.99 21.93
CA MET A 178 -6.89 22.22 22.08
C MET A 178 -7.59 23.44 21.47
N MET A 179 -8.22 23.28 20.30
CA MET A 179 -9.00 24.37 19.68
C MET A 179 -10.21 24.74 20.53
N ILE A 180 -11.01 23.75 20.96
CA ILE A 180 -12.18 23.97 21.82
C ILE A 180 -11.77 24.63 23.13
N LEU A 181 -10.69 24.16 23.74
CA LEU A 181 -10.18 24.66 25.02
C LEU A 181 -9.65 26.10 24.84
N GLY A 182 -8.90 26.38 23.77
CA GLY A 182 -8.44 27.72 23.41
C GLY A 182 -9.59 28.71 23.20
N PHE A 183 -10.58 28.35 22.38
CA PHE A 183 -11.77 29.19 22.18
C PHE A 183 -12.60 29.34 23.45
N GLY A 184 -12.72 28.27 24.25
CA GLY A 184 -13.39 28.27 25.54
C GLY A 184 -12.75 29.24 26.54
N MET A 185 -11.41 29.27 26.62
CA MET A 185 -10.68 30.23 27.46
C MET A 185 -10.91 31.68 27.02
N ILE A 186 -10.83 31.96 25.71
CA ILE A 186 -11.06 33.30 25.15
C ILE A 186 -12.49 33.77 25.45
N GLY A 187 -13.49 32.92 25.18
CA GLY A 187 -14.89 33.21 25.47
C GLY A 187 -15.17 33.39 26.96
N GLY A 188 -14.56 32.58 27.81
CA GLY A 188 -14.65 32.69 29.27
C GLY A 188 -14.05 34.00 29.80
N ALA A 189 -12.86 34.38 29.31
CA ALA A 189 -12.20 35.62 29.68
C ALA A 189 -13.02 36.86 29.23
N ALA A 190 -13.59 36.82 28.03
CA ALA A 190 -14.46 37.89 27.52
C ALA A 190 -15.75 38.05 28.36
N ARG A 191 -16.36 36.94 28.80
CA ARG A 191 -17.54 36.98 29.69
C ARG A 191 -17.20 37.54 31.07
N ARG A 192 -16.05 37.16 31.66
CA ARG A 192 -15.63 37.66 32.99
C ARG A 192 -15.45 39.18 33.03
N ARG A 193 -14.98 39.78 31.93
CA ARG A 193 -14.78 41.25 31.83
C ARG A 193 -16.08 42.06 31.70
N ARG A 194 -17.23 41.42 31.43
CA ARG A 194 -18.53 42.10 31.29
C ARG A 194 -19.28 42.31 32.62
N HIS A 195 -18.69 41.99 33.77
CA HIS A 195 -19.26 42.42 35.05
C HIS A 195 -19.22 43.95 35.13
N VAL A 196 -20.41 44.52 34.96
CA VAL A 196 -20.75 45.92 34.75
C VAL A 196 -20.18 46.80 35.87
N ALA A 197 -19.34 47.77 35.51
CA ALA A 197 -19.00 48.87 36.39
C ALA A 197 -20.29 49.69 36.65
N ARG A 198 -20.85 49.56 37.86
CA ARG A 198 -21.94 50.42 38.32
C ARG A 198 -21.37 51.83 38.52
N LEU A 199 -21.65 52.73 37.57
CA LEU A 199 -21.41 54.16 37.76
C LEU A 199 -22.46 54.69 38.74
N SER A 200 -22.00 55.13 39.92
CA SER A 200 -22.80 55.90 40.86
C SER A 200 -22.49 57.37 40.62
N TYR A 201 -23.50 58.16 40.21
CA TYR A 201 -23.41 59.61 40.20
C TYR A 201 -23.85 60.15 41.56
N SER A 202 -23.06 61.08 42.09
CA SER A 202 -23.30 61.86 43.31
C SER A 202 -23.79 63.26 42.97
#